data_AF-D5RIR8-F1
#
_entry.id   AF-D5RIR8-F1
#
_cell.length_a   1.000
_cell.length_b   1.000
_cell.length_c   1.000
_cell.angle_alpha   90.00
_cell.angle_beta   90.00
_cell.angle_gamma   90.00
#
_symmetry.space_group_name_H-M   'P 1'
#
loop_
_entity.id
_entity.type
_entity.pdbx_description
1 polymer ?
#
loop_
_entity_poly.entity_id
_entity_poly.type
_entity_poly.pdbx_seq_one_letter_code
_entity_poly.pdbx_strand_id
1 'polypeptide(L)'
;SLAALDPAAALRLAEALGAEVETLVASDLPAAILAHARARNATHLVLGRGRPPRWRRLLGRTLSAALLRAARDFTLHMVPDPAAAPARPSAVPREREWPRGLAWALVPAGIALVVALGFAAEGWLPERMLGMVFLALTVAMSAAFGPWHAAASALLGFLCWNFFFLAPRYTLGIAEPADWLGLGTFALVALLLAGTTGRLGRSMRIARARMAALGRLVEFSRRLGGPGGLPELLPAVAEEAARAAGVPVLCDAELLYRAVRAAGSAARFVGITGTNGKSTTTALLHHLLARAGRAVAVGGNLGPAAIGLPILNQDGIYVLEMSSYMLERLAELRFDLGLMLNLTPDHIDRHGDMPGYAAAKAHLFDRQGGGDLAIIGMDDEWGPRFAEGRAARVVPISGHAPQPGGVWAEGRLLRDDQGPIADLDRAAALPGAHNAQNAAAAVAAALALGLGRAEIAAGLASFPGLPHRQERVGTRAGILFVNDSKATNADSAAPALASYGRVVWIAGGVPKQGGIEALAPLFPRIARAVLIGQAAEAFAATLARHGIPAELAGTLEAAVPAAFAAARAEGAGTVLLSPACASFDQFSGFEARGDAFRALVAALPEDA
;
A
#
# COMPACT_ATOMS: atom_id res chain seq x y z
N SER A 1 -16.84 3.30 47.36
CA SER A 1 -15.81 3.82 48.27
C SER A 1 -15.68 5.31 48.06
N LEU A 2 -16.11 6.12 49.04
CA LEU A 2 -15.99 7.58 49.06
C LEU A 2 -14.57 8.04 49.49
N ALA A 3 -13.61 7.12 49.55
CA ALA A 3 -12.21 7.36 49.94
C ALA A 3 -11.24 7.45 48.73
N ALA A 4 -11.75 7.62 47.51
CA ALA A 4 -10.94 7.71 46.31
C ALA A 4 -11.21 9.03 45.59
N LEU A 5 -10.53 10.08 46.06
CA LEU A 5 -10.00 11.24 45.33
C LEU A 5 -9.73 12.33 46.38
N ASP A 6 -8.58 12.26 47.03
CA ASP A 6 -8.00 13.45 47.66
C ASP A 6 -7.73 14.46 46.52
N PRO A 7 -8.49 15.57 46.41
CA PRO A 7 -8.29 16.53 45.33
C PRO A 7 -6.93 17.21 45.44
N ALA A 8 -6.27 17.17 46.60
CA ALA A 8 -5.02 17.90 46.85
C ALA A 8 -3.90 17.49 45.88
N ALA A 9 -3.85 16.23 45.43
CA ALA A 9 -2.87 15.82 44.42
C ALA A 9 -3.12 16.46 43.04
N ALA A 10 -4.38 16.58 42.64
CA ALA A 10 -4.75 17.21 41.37
C ALA A 10 -4.59 18.73 41.43
N LEU A 11 -4.91 19.35 42.58
CA LEU A 11 -4.75 20.78 42.81
C LEU A 11 -3.26 21.17 42.83
N ARG A 12 -2.41 20.42 43.56
CA ARG A 12 -0.94 20.63 43.53
C ARG A 12 -0.34 20.50 42.13
N LEU A 13 -0.84 19.54 41.34
CA LEU A 13 -0.41 19.39 39.95
C LEU A 13 -0.84 20.58 39.10
N ALA A 14 -2.06 21.11 39.29
CA ALA A 14 -2.52 22.30 38.59
C ALA A 14 -1.65 23.52 38.94
N GLU A 15 -1.35 23.74 40.22
CA GLU A 15 -0.45 24.81 40.67
C GLU A 15 0.96 24.68 40.08
N ALA A 16 1.53 23.47 40.08
CA ALA A 16 2.84 23.21 39.49
C ALA A 16 2.88 23.47 37.97
N LEU A 17 1.75 23.35 37.29
CA LEU A 17 1.58 23.67 35.87
C LEU A 17 1.22 25.14 35.63
N GLY A 18 1.24 25.98 36.67
CA GLY A 18 1.00 27.42 36.60
C GLY A 18 -0.46 27.83 36.70
N ALA A 19 -1.37 26.94 37.11
CA ALA A 19 -2.77 27.28 37.35
C ALA A 19 -2.98 27.85 38.76
N GLU A 20 -3.83 28.88 38.87
CA GLU A 20 -4.33 29.36 40.16
C GLU A 20 -5.49 28.47 40.62
N VAL A 21 -5.44 28.02 41.87
CA VAL A 21 -6.45 27.14 42.46
C VAL A 21 -7.36 27.92 43.39
N GLU A 22 -8.66 27.80 43.16
CA GLU A 22 -9.66 28.43 44.01
C GLU A 22 -10.76 27.46 44.44
N THR A 23 -11.22 27.65 45.66
CA THR A 23 -12.29 26.84 46.24
C THR A 23 -13.56 27.67 46.36
N LEU A 24 -14.61 27.27 45.63
CA LEU A 24 -15.92 27.90 45.68
C LEU A 24 -16.88 27.05 46.50
N VAL A 25 -17.59 27.67 47.43
CA VAL A 25 -18.66 27.03 48.22
C VAL A 25 -19.97 27.73 47.89
N ALA A 26 -20.90 26.99 47.28
CA ALA A 26 -22.21 27.53 46.90
C ALA A 26 -23.29 26.44 46.93
N SER A 27 -24.53 26.84 47.17
CA SER A 27 -25.72 25.98 47.07
C SER A 27 -26.11 25.69 45.62
N ASP A 28 -25.87 26.63 44.71
CA ASP A 28 -26.01 26.48 43.25
C ASP A 28 -24.63 26.55 42.58
N LEU A 29 -24.03 25.36 42.42
CA LEU A 29 -22.69 25.21 41.86
C LEU A 29 -22.58 25.68 40.39
N PRO A 30 -23.51 25.33 39.46
CA PRO A 30 -23.50 25.90 38.11
C PRO A 30 -23.50 27.43 38.07
N ALA A 31 -24.39 28.08 38.84
CA ALA A 31 -24.48 29.54 38.84
C ALA A 31 -23.22 30.18 39.42
N ALA A 32 -22.69 29.63 40.51
CA ALA A 32 -21.45 30.12 41.12
C ALA A 32 -20.24 29.98 40.20
N ILE A 33 -20.09 28.84 39.50
CA ILE A 33 -19.01 28.64 38.52
C ILE A 33 -19.10 29.68 37.40
N LEU A 34 -20.29 29.95 36.87
CA LEU A 34 -20.46 30.91 35.77
C LEU A 34 -20.25 32.35 36.22
N ALA A 35 -20.76 32.74 37.39
CA ALA A 35 -20.53 34.07 37.95
C ALA A 35 -19.03 34.31 38.18
N HIS A 36 -18.34 33.30 38.71
CA HIS A 36 -16.91 33.36 38.94
C HIS A 36 -16.11 33.42 37.62
N ALA A 37 -16.48 32.61 36.62
CA ALA A 37 -15.89 32.66 35.30
C ALA A 37 -16.07 34.04 34.62
N ARG A 38 -17.24 34.69 34.80
CA ARG A 38 -17.47 36.06 34.32
C ARG A 38 -16.58 37.08 35.03
N ALA A 39 -16.45 37.01 36.35
CA ALA A 39 -15.59 37.92 37.11
C ALA A 39 -14.12 37.83 36.67
N ARG A 40 -13.70 36.67 36.18
CA ARG A 40 -12.35 36.38 35.65
C ARG A 40 -12.21 36.62 34.14
N ASN A 41 -13.24 37.13 33.47
CA ASN A 41 -13.29 37.28 32.00
C ASN A 41 -12.91 36.00 31.23
N ALA A 42 -13.25 34.83 31.78
CA ALA A 42 -12.98 33.57 31.11
C ALA A 42 -13.90 33.38 29.89
N THR A 43 -13.37 32.84 28.79
CA THR A 43 -14.15 32.54 27.57
C THR A 43 -14.34 31.03 27.34
N HIS A 44 -13.51 30.21 28.00
CA HIS A 44 -13.53 28.76 27.92
C HIS A 44 -13.71 28.13 29.30
N LEU A 45 -14.56 27.10 29.37
CA LEU A 45 -14.75 26.27 30.55
C LEU A 45 -14.37 24.84 30.20
N VAL A 46 -13.41 24.25 30.91
CA VAL A 46 -13.00 22.85 30.70
C VAL A 46 -13.54 21.99 31.84
N LEU A 47 -14.33 20.96 31.52
CA LEU A 47 -14.88 20.03 32.52
C LEU A 47 -14.49 18.58 32.21
N GLY A 48 -13.99 17.88 33.24
CA GLY A 48 -13.87 16.43 33.23
C GLY A 48 -15.26 15.76 33.32
N ARG A 49 -15.48 14.70 32.53
CA ARG A 49 -16.75 13.97 32.56
C ARG A 49 -16.86 13.11 33.82
N GLY A 50 -17.57 13.59 34.84
CA GLY A 50 -17.88 12.81 36.04
C GLY A 50 -18.73 11.56 35.74
N ARG A 51 -18.75 10.60 36.69
CA ARG A 51 -19.58 9.37 36.62
C ARG A 51 -20.80 9.44 37.55
N PRO A 52 -21.80 10.30 37.31
CA PRO A 52 -22.97 10.37 38.18
C PRO A 52 -23.77 9.05 38.15
N PRO A 53 -24.52 8.73 39.22
CA PRO A 53 -25.38 7.55 39.25
C PRO A 53 -26.39 7.56 38.09
N ARG A 54 -26.76 6.37 37.59
CA ARG A 54 -27.54 6.21 36.34
C ARG A 54 -28.85 7.02 36.33
N TRP A 55 -29.53 7.13 37.46
CA TRP A 55 -30.78 7.89 37.59
C TRP A 55 -30.60 9.41 37.36
N ARG A 56 -29.49 10.01 37.80
CA ARG A 56 -29.19 11.44 37.56
C ARG A 56 -28.88 11.72 36.08
N ARG A 57 -28.32 10.74 35.37
CA ARG A 57 -28.07 10.84 33.92
C ARG A 57 -29.37 10.81 33.12
N LEU A 58 -30.29 9.92 33.48
CA LEU A 58 -31.60 9.80 32.84
C LEU A 58 -32.47 11.05 33.05
N LEU A 59 -32.39 11.68 34.22
CA LEU A 59 -33.16 12.90 34.53
C LEU A 59 -32.48 14.21 34.07
N GLY A 60 -31.32 14.16 33.39
CA GLY A 60 -30.60 15.37 32.95
C GLY A 60 -30.14 16.30 34.09
N ARG A 61 -30.04 15.78 35.32
CA ARG A 61 -29.68 16.48 36.57
C ARG A 61 -28.19 16.29 36.88
N THR A 62 -27.32 16.59 35.92
CA THR A 62 -25.86 16.57 36.09
C THR A 62 -25.29 17.98 36.00
N LEU A 63 -24.16 18.24 36.67
CA LEU A 63 -23.46 19.53 36.59
C LEU A 63 -23.12 19.89 35.14
N SER A 64 -22.63 18.92 34.36
CA SER A 64 -22.34 19.11 32.94
C SER A 64 -23.57 19.50 32.12
N ALA A 65 -24.74 18.89 32.37
CA ALA A 65 -25.97 19.23 31.67
C ALA A 65 -26.55 20.58 32.11
N ALA A 66 -26.38 20.94 33.39
CA ALA A 66 -26.79 22.25 33.91
C ALA A 66 -25.92 23.37 33.32
N LEU A 67 -24.59 23.20 33.28
CA LEU A 67 -23.67 24.15 32.65
C LEU A 67 -23.89 24.23 31.14
N LEU A 68 -24.10 23.12 30.42
CA LEU A 68 -24.45 23.15 28.99
C LEU A 68 -25.71 23.99 28.68
N ARG A 69 -26.70 24.01 29.59
CA ARG A 69 -27.91 24.80 29.41
C ARG A 69 -27.72 26.28 29.74
N ALA A 70 -26.90 26.58 30.75
CA ALA A 70 -26.75 27.92 31.32
C ALA A 70 -25.55 28.71 30.77
N ALA A 71 -24.49 28.04 30.31
CA ALA A 71 -23.24 28.63 29.85
C ALA A 71 -23.30 29.01 28.35
N ARG A 72 -24.32 29.78 27.94
CA ARG A 72 -24.49 30.18 26.53
C ARG A 72 -23.38 31.10 26.01
N ASP A 73 -22.73 31.81 26.91
CA ASP A 73 -21.70 32.81 26.61
C ASP A 73 -20.27 32.24 26.67
N PHE A 74 -20.10 30.93 26.92
CA PHE A 74 -18.80 30.28 27.11
C PHE A 74 -18.63 29.07 26.19
N THR A 75 -17.41 28.84 25.73
CA THR A 75 -17.08 27.58 25.04
C THR A 75 -16.79 26.49 26.07
N LEU A 76 -17.66 25.48 26.15
CA LEU A 76 -17.54 24.37 27.08
C LEU A 76 -16.79 23.18 26.46
N HIS A 77 -15.60 22.86 26.98
CA HIS A 77 -14.81 21.69 26.59
C HIS A 77 -15.05 20.52 27.55
N MET A 78 -15.50 19.38 27.03
CA MET A 78 -15.69 18.17 27.82
C MET A 78 -14.57 17.16 27.58
N VAL A 79 -13.80 16.84 28.63
CA VAL A 79 -12.72 15.86 28.56
C VAL A 79 -13.24 14.46 28.94
N PRO A 80 -13.23 13.47 28.02
CA PRO A 80 -13.67 12.11 28.30
C PRO A 80 -12.65 11.36 29.17
N ASP A 81 -13.14 10.37 29.91
CA ASP A 81 -12.32 9.46 30.72
C ASP A 81 -11.42 8.61 29.77
N PRO A 82 -10.09 8.57 29.97
CA PRO A 82 -9.16 7.85 29.10
C PRO A 82 -9.43 6.34 29.01
N ALA A 83 -10.23 5.76 29.93
CA ALA A 83 -10.63 4.35 29.87
C ALA A 83 -11.72 4.05 28.82
N ALA A 84 -12.37 5.06 28.24
CA ALA A 84 -13.39 4.90 27.19
C ALA A 84 -12.79 5.18 25.81
N ALA A 85 -11.84 4.35 25.38
CA ALA A 85 -11.41 4.31 23.99
C ALA A 85 -12.56 3.75 23.10
N PRO A 86 -12.76 4.28 21.87
CA PRO A 86 -13.77 3.76 20.95
C PRO A 86 -13.50 2.30 20.56
N ALA A 87 -14.54 1.61 20.09
CA ALA A 87 -14.47 0.23 19.62
C ALA A 87 -13.29 0.05 18.65
N ARG A 88 -12.52 -1.03 18.84
CA ARG A 88 -11.31 -1.33 18.09
C ARG A 88 -11.61 -1.29 16.58
N PRO A 89 -10.93 -0.44 15.79
CA PRO A 89 -10.91 -0.64 14.34
C PRO A 89 -10.28 -2.00 14.03
N SER A 90 -10.69 -2.55 12.88
CA SER A 90 -10.20 -3.80 12.30
C SER A 90 -8.69 -3.96 12.43
N ALA A 91 -8.27 -5.19 12.71
CA ALA A 91 -6.89 -5.58 13.01
C ALA A 91 -5.88 -4.86 12.10
N VAL A 92 -5.08 -3.98 12.71
CA VAL A 92 -3.85 -3.46 12.10
C VAL A 92 -3.03 -4.67 11.63
N PRO A 93 -2.45 -4.65 10.42
CA PRO A 93 -1.58 -5.74 9.96
C PRO A 93 -0.51 -5.99 11.02
N ARG A 94 -0.41 -7.23 11.48
CA ARG A 94 0.69 -7.66 12.34
C ARG A 94 1.98 -7.42 11.55
N GLU A 95 2.79 -6.44 11.97
CA GLU A 95 4.19 -6.36 11.56
C GLU A 95 4.80 -7.75 11.76
N ARG A 96 5.49 -8.25 10.71
CA ARG A 96 6.12 -9.57 10.55
C ARG A 96 6.45 -10.23 11.90
N GLU A 97 5.48 -10.97 12.45
CA GLU A 97 5.77 -11.91 13.54
C GLU A 97 6.61 -13.00 12.87
N TRP A 98 7.91 -13.05 13.16
CA TRP A 98 8.71 -14.24 12.88
C TRP A 98 7.90 -15.45 13.34
N PRO A 99 7.90 -16.59 12.60
CA PRO A 99 7.15 -17.77 13.00
C PRO A 99 7.42 -18.00 14.49
N ARG A 100 6.38 -18.06 15.32
CA ARG A 100 6.57 -17.92 16.78
C ARG A 100 7.63 -18.87 17.33
N GLY A 101 7.84 -20.03 16.71
CA GLY A 101 8.91 -20.97 17.06
C GLY A 101 10.33 -20.59 16.60
N LEU A 102 10.50 -19.87 15.49
CA LEU A 102 11.82 -19.54 14.94
C LEU A 102 12.60 -18.59 15.86
N ALA A 103 11.93 -17.57 16.41
CA ALA A 103 12.55 -16.64 17.36
C ALA A 103 13.01 -17.36 18.65
N TRP A 104 12.22 -18.33 19.14
CA TRP A 104 12.59 -19.17 20.28
C TRP A 104 13.70 -20.17 19.96
N ALA A 105 13.84 -20.62 18.71
CA ALA A 105 14.94 -21.48 18.28
C ALA A 105 16.26 -20.72 18.11
N LEU A 106 16.20 -19.44 17.74
CA LEU A 106 17.38 -18.59 17.55
C LEU A 106 18.07 -18.19 18.85
N VAL A 107 17.33 -18.10 19.97
CA VAL A 107 17.90 -17.82 21.29
C VAL A 107 18.94 -18.87 21.71
N PRO A 108 18.63 -20.17 21.81
CA PRO A 108 19.63 -21.18 22.18
C PRO A 108 20.72 -21.33 21.11
N ALA A 109 20.40 -21.16 19.82
CA ALA A 109 21.40 -21.22 18.75
C ALA A 109 22.44 -20.10 18.87
N GLY A 110 21.99 -18.87 19.16
CA GLY A 110 22.88 -17.74 19.43
C GLY A 110 23.76 -17.97 20.66
N ILE A 111 23.17 -18.47 21.75
CA ILE A 111 23.94 -18.83 22.96
C ILE A 111 24.99 -19.88 22.66
N ALA A 112 24.62 -20.96 21.94
CA ALA A 112 25.55 -22.02 21.56
C ALA A 112 26.71 -21.51 20.70
N LEU A 113 26.44 -20.59 19.77
CA LEU A 113 27.47 -19.93 18.97
C LEU A 113 28.43 -19.12 19.85
N VAL A 114 27.92 -18.32 20.79
CA VAL A 114 28.77 -17.54 21.71
C VAL A 114 29.61 -18.45 22.61
N VAL A 115 29.05 -19.56 23.09
CA VAL A 115 29.81 -20.58 23.84
C VAL A 115 30.92 -21.19 22.97
N ALA A 116 30.62 -21.59 21.74
CA ALA A 116 31.61 -22.17 20.82
C ALA A 116 32.75 -21.18 20.50
N LEU A 117 32.40 -19.91 20.24
CA LEU A 117 33.37 -18.83 20.05
C LEU A 117 34.19 -18.56 21.32
N GLY A 118 33.57 -18.68 22.49
CA GLY A 118 34.24 -18.53 23.79
C GLY A 118 35.32 -19.58 24.01
N PHE A 119 35.04 -20.85 23.71
CA PHE A 119 36.05 -21.91 23.74
C PHE A 119 37.14 -21.72 22.67
N ALA A 120 36.78 -21.29 21.47
CA ALA A 120 37.77 -21.00 20.42
C ALA A 120 38.69 -19.83 20.77
N ALA A 121 38.22 -18.87 21.57
CA ALA A 121 39.00 -17.72 22.03
C ALA A 121 39.66 -17.96 23.40
N GLU A 122 39.63 -19.19 23.91
CA GLU A 122 40.18 -19.54 25.21
C GLU A 122 41.70 -19.33 25.22
N GLY A 123 42.19 -18.56 26.20
CA GLY A 123 43.60 -18.13 26.29
C GLY A 123 43.94 -16.84 25.55
N TRP A 124 43.05 -16.33 24.69
CA TRP A 124 43.24 -15.07 23.96
C TRP A 124 42.45 -13.92 24.59
N LEU A 125 41.31 -14.23 25.23
CA LEU A 125 40.43 -13.26 25.86
C LEU A 125 40.30 -13.54 27.37
N PRO A 126 40.34 -12.51 28.23
CA PRO A 126 40.01 -12.67 29.64
C PRO A 126 38.57 -13.18 29.82
N GLU A 127 38.36 -14.11 30.77
CA GLU A 127 37.06 -14.73 31.07
C GLU A 127 35.95 -13.70 31.34
N ARG A 128 36.32 -12.53 31.90
CA ARG A 128 35.40 -11.41 32.18
C ARG A 128 34.89 -10.70 30.93
N MET A 129 35.63 -10.75 29.82
CA MET A 129 35.24 -10.11 28.55
C MET A 129 34.18 -10.93 27.79
N LEU A 130 34.16 -12.25 27.99
CA LEU A 130 33.14 -13.13 27.43
C LEU A 130 31.73 -12.80 27.94
N GLY A 131 31.60 -12.40 29.21
CA GLY A 131 30.33 -11.95 29.77
C GLY A 131 29.71 -10.77 29.01
N MET A 132 30.51 -9.86 28.46
CA MET A 132 30.02 -8.74 27.65
C MET A 132 29.47 -9.20 26.28
N VAL A 133 30.02 -10.29 25.72
CA VAL A 133 29.54 -10.86 24.44
C VAL A 133 28.16 -11.50 24.62
N PHE A 134 27.95 -12.23 25.73
CA PHE A 134 26.63 -12.74 26.09
C PHE A 134 25.61 -11.61 26.31
N LEU A 135 26.05 -10.49 26.89
CA LEU A 135 25.21 -9.31 27.08
C LEU A 135 24.87 -8.63 25.74
N ALA A 136 25.84 -8.51 24.84
CA ALA A 136 25.62 -7.95 23.50
C ALA A 136 24.62 -8.78 22.69
N LEU A 137 24.71 -10.11 22.77
CA LEU A 137 23.73 -11.02 22.17
C LEU A 137 22.33 -10.80 22.76
N THR A 138 22.23 -10.63 24.08
CA THR A 138 20.96 -10.35 24.76
C THR A 138 20.32 -9.05 24.28
N VAL A 139 21.12 -7.99 24.08
CA VAL A 139 20.66 -6.72 23.52
C VAL A 139 20.19 -6.90 22.07
N ALA A 140 20.94 -7.64 21.25
CA ALA A 140 20.57 -7.94 19.87
C ALA A 140 19.25 -8.74 19.78
N MET A 141 19.06 -9.74 20.65
CA MET A 141 17.80 -10.49 20.75
C MET A 141 16.63 -9.60 21.17
N SER A 142 16.85 -8.61 22.04
CA SER A 142 15.83 -7.63 22.41
C SER A 142 15.42 -6.73 21.25
N ALA A 143 16.39 -6.25 20.47
CA ALA A 143 16.12 -5.37 19.33
C ALA A 143 15.38 -6.11 18.21
N ALA A 144 15.72 -7.39 17.98
CA ALA A 144 15.16 -8.18 16.89
C ALA A 144 13.82 -8.86 17.23
N PHE A 145 13.68 -9.41 18.44
CA PHE A 145 12.57 -10.31 18.80
C PHE A 145 11.78 -9.85 20.02
N GLY A 146 12.20 -8.77 20.68
CA GLY A 146 11.47 -8.17 21.79
C GLY A 146 11.81 -8.76 23.17
N PRO A 147 11.06 -8.33 24.20
CA PRO A 147 11.54 -8.37 25.59
C PRO A 147 11.57 -9.76 26.22
N TRP A 148 10.67 -10.66 25.82
CA TRP A 148 10.64 -12.02 26.34
C TRP A 148 11.79 -12.89 25.81
N HIS A 149 12.19 -12.68 24.55
CA HIS A 149 13.36 -13.34 23.96
C HIS A 149 14.66 -12.80 24.57
N ALA A 150 14.72 -11.49 24.86
CA ALA A 150 15.83 -10.89 25.61
C ALA A 150 15.96 -11.49 27.01
N ALA A 151 14.85 -11.61 27.75
CA ALA A 151 14.86 -12.21 29.09
C ALA A 151 15.34 -13.67 29.06
N ALA A 152 14.86 -14.46 28.08
CA ALA A 152 15.30 -15.84 27.89
C ALA A 152 16.78 -15.93 27.50
N SER A 153 17.26 -15.07 26.59
CA SER A 153 18.67 -14.98 26.20
C SER A 153 19.57 -14.58 27.36
N ALA A 154 19.13 -13.65 28.21
CA ALA A 154 19.87 -13.21 29.39
C ALA A 154 20.04 -14.34 30.39
N LEU A 155 18.95 -15.05 30.70
CA LEU A 155 18.95 -16.17 31.64
C LEU A 155 19.83 -17.32 31.12
N LEU A 156 19.60 -17.73 29.87
CA LEU A 156 20.34 -18.84 29.27
C LEU A 156 21.82 -18.50 29.07
N GLY A 157 22.12 -17.26 28.64
CA GLY A 157 23.49 -16.78 28.50
C GLY A 157 24.24 -16.71 29.81
N PHE A 158 23.59 -16.26 30.89
CA PHE A 158 24.20 -16.30 32.23
C PHE A 158 24.51 -17.73 32.68
N LEU A 159 23.55 -18.66 32.54
CA LEU A 159 23.76 -20.06 32.95
C LEU A 159 24.91 -20.70 32.17
N CYS A 160 24.97 -20.49 30.85
CA CYS A 160 26.08 -21.00 30.03
C CYS A 160 27.41 -20.33 30.38
N TRP A 161 27.42 -19.01 30.61
CA TRP A 161 28.63 -18.31 31.00
C TRP A 161 29.17 -18.80 32.35
N ASN A 162 28.30 -18.94 33.36
CA ASN A 162 28.65 -19.47 34.69
C ASN A 162 29.15 -20.92 34.61
N PHE A 163 28.44 -21.78 33.88
CA PHE A 163 28.79 -23.20 33.79
C PHE A 163 30.10 -23.45 33.04
N PHE A 164 30.35 -22.78 31.92
CA PHE A 164 31.50 -23.10 31.06
C PHE A 164 32.75 -22.27 31.36
N PHE A 165 32.60 -21.02 31.82
CA PHE A 165 33.71 -20.07 31.85
C PHE A 165 34.05 -19.49 33.23
N LEU A 166 33.19 -19.67 34.25
CA LEU A 166 33.54 -19.30 35.63
C LEU A 166 34.12 -20.48 36.41
N ALA A 167 35.12 -20.23 37.23
CA ALA A 167 35.69 -21.23 38.13
C ALA A 167 34.84 -21.36 39.42
N PRO A 168 34.58 -22.58 39.93
CA PRO A 168 34.92 -23.88 39.36
C PRO A 168 34.04 -24.24 38.15
N ARG A 169 34.70 -24.51 37.01
CA ARG A 169 34.03 -24.80 35.74
C ARG A 169 33.23 -26.09 35.81
N TYR A 170 32.21 -26.18 34.96
CA TYR A 170 31.26 -27.29 34.87
C TYR A 170 30.44 -27.49 36.15
N THR A 171 30.34 -26.45 36.98
CA THR A 171 29.45 -26.42 38.13
C THR A 171 28.63 -25.14 38.10
N LEU A 172 27.38 -25.21 38.55
CA LEU A 172 26.56 -24.02 38.78
C LEU A 172 26.84 -23.56 40.21
N GLY A 173 27.86 -22.73 40.36
CA GLY A 173 28.32 -22.19 41.63
C GLY A 173 28.54 -20.69 41.54
N ILE A 174 28.14 -19.97 42.58
CA ILE A 174 28.45 -18.55 42.76
C ILE A 174 29.40 -18.48 43.95
N ALA A 175 30.70 -18.61 43.68
CA ALA A 175 31.72 -18.71 44.72
C ALA A 175 32.26 -17.35 45.14
N GLU A 176 32.28 -16.37 44.23
CA GLU A 176 32.85 -15.04 44.47
C GLU A 176 31.77 -13.93 44.53
N PRO A 177 31.94 -12.89 45.36
CA PRO A 177 31.06 -11.71 45.37
C PRO A 177 30.93 -11.00 44.02
N ALA A 178 31.93 -11.13 43.14
CA ALA A 178 31.91 -10.55 41.80
C ALA A 178 30.88 -11.21 40.87
N ASP A 179 30.52 -12.47 41.12
CA ASP A 179 29.57 -13.23 40.29
C ASP A 179 28.14 -12.77 40.55
N TRP A 180 27.84 -12.35 41.78
CA TRP A 180 26.60 -11.68 42.15
C TRP A 180 26.40 -10.35 41.42
N LEU A 181 27.48 -9.59 41.19
CA LEU A 181 27.44 -8.35 40.39
C LEU A 181 27.16 -8.66 38.91
N GLY A 182 27.70 -9.75 38.36
CA GLY A 182 27.40 -10.23 37.02
C GLY A 182 25.91 -10.58 36.86
N LEU A 183 25.36 -11.37 37.78
CA LEU A 183 23.94 -11.72 37.80
C LEU A 183 23.04 -10.48 37.91
N GLY A 184 23.38 -9.54 38.81
CA GLY A 184 22.66 -8.29 38.98
C GLY A 184 22.67 -7.43 37.72
N THR A 185 23.80 -7.37 37.01
CA THR A 185 23.93 -6.60 35.75
C THR A 185 23.09 -7.20 34.63
N PHE A 186 23.11 -8.53 34.46
CA PHE A 186 22.29 -9.23 33.47
C PHE A 186 20.79 -9.10 33.75
N ALA A 187 20.38 -9.23 35.01
CA ALA A 187 18.98 -9.05 35.42
C ALA A 187 18.51 -7.60 35.20
N LEU A 188 19.35 -6.61 35.53
CA LEU A 188 19.07 -5.20 35.32
C LEU A 188 18.93 -4.86 33.84
N VAL A 189 19.84 -5.34 32.99
CA VAL A 189 19.78 -5.12 31.53
C VAL A 189 18.53 -5.79 30.94
N ALA A 190 18.20 -7.02 31.36
CA ALA A 190 16.97 -7.70 30.94
C ALA A 190 15.70 -6.90 31.34
N LEU A 191 15.64 -6.39 32.57
CA LEU A 191 14.53 -5.56 33.07
C LEU A 191 14.42 -4.22 32.33
N LEU A 192 15.54 -3.54 32.09
CA LEU A 192 15.58 -2.27 31.34
C LEU A 192 15.13 -2.47 29.89
N LEU A 193 15.60 -3.52 29.22
CA LEU A 193 15.19 -3.85 27.85
C LEU A 193 13.72 -4.26 27.77
N ALA A 194 13.21 -4.99 28.77
CA ALA A 194 11.81 -5.34 28.89
C ALA A 194 10.90 -4.12 29.05
N GLY A 195 11.32 -3.14 29.86
CA GLY A 195 10.56 -1.92 30.13
C GLY A 195 10.63 -0.85 29.04
N THR A 196 11.71 -0.77 28.27
CA THR A 196 11.93 0.29 27.26
C THR A 196 11.35 -0.08 25.90
N THR A 197 11.58 -1.30 25.42
CA THR A 197 11.11 -1.78 24.10
C THR A 197 9.58 -1.81 24.01
N GLY A 198 8.90 -2.21 25.09
CA GLY A 198 7.43 -2.19 25.18
C GLY A 198 6.84 -0.78 25.23
N ARG A 199 7.57 0.21 25.78
CA ARG A 199 7.13 1.62 25.83
C ARG A 199 7.39 2.33 24.51
N LEU A 200 8.57 2.18 23.92
CA LEU A 200 8.92 2.75 22.62
C LEU A 200 7.98 2.26 21.51
N GLY A 201 7.71 0.96 21.42
CA GLY A 201 6.78 0.42 20.41
C GLY A 201 5.33 0.88 20.61
N ARG A 202 4.86 1.09 21.85
CA ARG A 202 3.53 1.68 22.12
C ARG A 202 3.50 3.17 21.78
N SER A 203 4.53 3.93 22.17
CA SER A 203 4.65 5.34 21.87
C SER A 203 4.74 5.60 20.37
N MET A 204 5.51 4.81 19.62
CA MET A 204 5.59 4.91 18.15
C MET A 204 4.25 4.57 17.49
N ARG A 205 3.51 3.55 17.96
CA ARG A 205 2.17 3.25 17.45
C ARG A 205 1.16 4.37 17.71
N ILE A 206 1.17 4.95 18.92
CA ILE A 206 0.30 6.07 19.27
C ILE A 206 0.70 7.32 18.47
N ALA A 207 2.00 7.59 18.31
CA ALA A 207 2.51 8.69 17.50
C ALA A 207 2.12 8.53 16.03
N ARG A 208 2.32 7.35 15.42
CA ARG A 208 1.88 7.04 14.06
C ARG A 208 0.36 7.19 13.89
N ALA A 209 -0.42 6.68 14.85
CA ALA A 209 -1.89 6.83 14.81
C ALA A 209 -2.33 8.30 14.90
N ARG A 210 -1.66 9.11 15.74
CA ARG A 210 -1.90 10.55 15.85
C ARG A 210 -1.47 11.30 14.60
N MET A 211 -0.30 11.00 14.05
CA MET A 211 0.17 11.61 12.79
C MET A 211 -0.75 11.26 11.63
N ALA A 212 -1.23 10.02 11.54
CA ALA A 212 -2.22 9.63 10.54
C ALA A 212 -3.56 10.37 10.75
N ALA A 213 -4.01 10.56 11.99
CA ALA A 213 -5.22 11.33 12.28
C ALA A 213 -5.07 12.82 11.95
N LEU A 214 -3.93 13.43 12.27
CA LEU A 214 -3.63 14.82 11.94
C LEU A 214 -3.49 15.01 10.42
N GLY A 215 -2.77 14.12 9.74
CA GLY A 215 -2.66 14.13 8.28
C GLY A 215 -4.02 14.04 7.59
N ARG A 216 -4.94 13.21 8.12
CA ARG A 216 -6.32 13.13 7.61
C ARG A 216 -7.12 14.42 7.81
N LEU A 217 -7.03 15.02 8.99
CA LEU A 217 -7.72 16.29 9.26
C LEU A 217 -7.19 17.43 8.38
N VAL A 218 -5.87 17.45 8.14
CA VAL A 218 -5.25 18.39 7.21
C VAL A 218 -5.73 18.14 5.78
N GLU A 219 -5.79 16.89 5.33
CA GLU A 219 -6.30 16.55 4.00
C GLU A 219 -7.79 16.88 3.84
N PHE A 220 -8.61 16.61 4.87
CA PHE A 220 -10.01 17.00 4.89
C PHE A 220 -10.17 18.52 4.83
N SER A 221 -9.41 19.26 5.64
CA SER A 221 -9.37 20.73 5.61
C SER A 221 -8.94 21.25 4.23
N ARG A 222 -7.95 20.61 3.59
CA ARG A 222 -7.49 20.94 2.24
C ARG A 222 -8.56 20.67 1.19
N ARG A 223 -9.32 19.59 1.31
CA ARG A 223 -10.47 19.29 0.43
C ARG A 223 -11.60 20.30 0.63
N LEU A 224 -11.87 20.70 1.87
CA LEU A 224 -12.85 21.75 2.17
C LEU A 224 -12.43 23.13 1.63
N GLY A 225 -11.14 23.44 1.66
CA GLY A 225 -10.57 24.70 1.16
C GLY A 225 -10.11 24.66 -0.31
N GLY A 226 -10.29 23.54 -1.00
CA GLY A 226 -9.87 23.37 -2.39
C GLY A 226 -10.83 24.07 -3.37
N PRO A 227 -10.41 24.31 -4.62
CA PRO A 227 -11.30 24.77 -5.68
C PRO A 227 -12.25 23.63 -6.06
N GLY A 228 -13.35 23.51 -5.34
CA GLY A 228 -14.37 22.49 -5.57
C GLY A 228 -15.77 22.95 -5.17
N GLY A 229 -16.76 22.51 -5.93
CA GLY A 229 -18.17 22.81 -5.70
C GLY A 229 -18.81 21.88 -4.67
N LEU A 230 -20.07 22.16 -4.32
CA LEU A 230 -20.87 21.32 -3.43
C LEU A 230 -20.86 19.81 -3.78
N PRO A 231 -20.88 19.39 -5.07
CA PRO A 231 -20.84 17.97 -5.43
C PRO A 231 -19.55 17.24 -5.04
N GLU A 232 -18.42 17.93 -4.93
CA GLU A 232 -17.12 17.34 -4.55
C GLU A 232 -16.93 17.35 -3.02
N LEU A 233 -17.50 18.36 -2.36
CA LEU A 233 -17.45 18.51 -0.90
C LEU A 233 -18.38 17.53 -0.18
N LEU A 234 -19.57 17.28 -0.73
CA LEU A 234 -20.58 16.40 -0.12
C LEU A 234 -20.05 14.98 0.15
N PRO A 235 -19.39 14.28 -0.79
CA PRO A 235 -18.79 12.97 -0.53
C PRO A 235 -17.72 13.00 0.57
N ALA A 236 -16.89 14.05 0.60
CA ALA A 236 -15.83 14.16 1.61
C ALA A 236 -16.41 14.35 3.02
N VAL A 237 -17.44 15.21 3.16
CA VAL A 237 -18.16 15.43 4.42
C VAL A 237 -18.91 14.17 4.84
N ALA A 238 -19.61 13.51 3.92
CA ALA A 238 -20.33 12.28 4.19
C ALA A 238 -19.38 11.16 4.64
N GLU A 239 -18.21 11.04 4.01
CA GLU A 239 -17.19 10.06 4.37
C GLU A 239 -16.64 10.30 5.78
N GLU A 240 -16.32 11.54 6.15
CA GLU A 240 -15.87 11.87 7.51
C GLU A 240 -16.98 11.71 8.55
N ALA A 241 -18.23 12.09 8.21
CA ALA A 241 -19.38 11.88 9.09
C ALA A 241 -19.66 10.39 9.33
N ALA A 242 -19.62 9.57 8.28
CA ALA A 242 -19.78 8.12 8.38
C ALA A 242 -18.67 7.51 9.26
N ARG A 243 -17.41 7.91 9.05
CA ARG A 243 -16.29 7.50 9.90
C ARG A 243 -16.49 7.89 11.37
N ALA A 244 -16.88 9.14 11.64
CA ALA A 244 -17.13 9.62 13.00
C ALA A 244 -18.28 8.88 13.68
N ALA A 245 -19.29 8.45 12.90
CA ALA A 245 -20.41 7.65 13.36
C ALA A 245 -20.11 6.13 13.42
N GLY A 246 -18.94 5.68 12.95
CA GLY A 246 -18.61 4.25 12.86
C GLY A 246 -19.41 3.49 11.79
N VAL A 247 -19.95 4.20 10.81
CA VAL A 247 -20.70 3.63 9.68
C VAL A 247 -19.72 3.29 8.55
N PRO A 248 -19.77 2.07 7.99
CA PRO A 248 -18.93 1.70 6.84
C PRO A 248 -19.17 2.59 5.63
N VAL A 249 -18.10 3.06 5.01
CA VAL A 249 -18.13 3.75 3.71
C VAL A 249 -17.81 2.73 2.64
N LEU A 250 -18.79 2.42 1.80
CA LEU A 250 -18.71 1.36 0.79
C LEU A 250 -18.32 1.93 -0.58
N CYS A 251 -17.66 1.12 -1.40
CA CYS A 251 -17.47 1.44 -2.82
C CYS A 251 -18.66 0.92 -3.66
N ASP A 252 -18.74 1.39 -4.90
CA ASP A 252 -19.79 1.02 -5.85
C ASP A 252 -19.75 -0.47 -6.23
N ALA A 253 -18.57 -1.10 -6.26
CA ALA A 253 -18.45 -2.55 -6.48
C ALA A 253 -19.17 -3.37 -5.41
N GLU A 254 -19.07 -2.96 -4.14
CA GLU A 254 -19.80 -3.58 -3.04
C GLU A 254 -21.32 -3.46 -3.22
N LEU A 255 -21.80 -2.31 -3.71
CA LEU A 255 -23.22 -2.10 -4.01
C LEU A 255 -23.71 -3.00 -5.15
N LEU A 256 -22.91 -3.13 -6.23
CA LEU A 256 -23.20 -4.08 -7.31
C LEU A 256 -23.34 -5.49 -6.77
N TYR A 257 -22.36 -5.97 -5.98
CA TYR A 257 -22.39 -7.33 -5.44
C TYR A 257 -23.65 -7.59 -4.62
N ARG A 258 -24.04 -6.66 -3.74
CA ARG A 258 -25.27 -6.78 -2.95
C ARG A 258 -26.51 -6.83 -3.84
N ALA A 259 -26.59 -5.98 -4.86
CA ALA A 259 -27.71 -5.97 -5.81
C ALA A 259 -27.81 -7.30 -6.57
N VAL A 260 -26.69 -7.84 -7.04
CA VAL A 260 -26.63 -9.14 -7.73
C VAL A 260 -27.09 -10.28 -6.82
N ARG A 261 -26.65 -10.32 -5.55
CA ARG A 261 -27.13 -11.32 -4.58
C ARG A 261 -28.61 -11.15 -4.26
N ALA A 262 -29.07 -9.92 -4.08
CA ALA A 262 -30.48 -9.62 -3.81
C ALA A 262 -31.39 -10.02 -4.99
N ALA A 263 -30.89 -9.94 -6.21
CA ALA A 263 -31.57 -10.43 -7.41
C ALA A 263 -31.57 -11.97 -7.55
N GLY A 264 -30.97 -12.70 -6.59
CA GLY A 264 -30.90 -14.17 -6.60
C GLY A 264 -29.86 -14.74 -7.56
N SER A 265 -28.98 -13.91 -8.14
CA SER A 265 -27.98 -14.36 -9.10
C SER A 265 -26.73 -14.90 -8.40
N ALA A 266 -26.27 -16.07 -8.87
CA ALA A 266 -25.03 -16.70 -8.44
C ALA A 266 -23.79 -16.26 -9.24
N ALA A 267 -23.90 -15.24 -10.11
CA ALA A 267 -22.84 -14.77 -11.00
C ALA A 267 -21.47 -14.64 -10.30
N ARG A 268 -20.39 -15.00 -10.98
CA ARG A 268 -19.03 -14.99 -10.41
C ARG A 268 -18.42 -13.59 -10.45
N PHE A 269 -17.62 -13.25 -9.44
CA PHE A 269 -16.89 -12.00 -9.32
C PHE A 269 -15.38 -12.26 -9.40
N VAL A 270 -14.72 -11.67 -10.39
CA VAL A 270 -13.27 -11.68 -10.58
C VAL A 270 -12.73 -10.29 -10.24
N GLY A 271 -11.82 -10.20 -9.27
CA GLY A 271 -11.22 -8.95 -8.85
C GLY A 271 -9.75 -8.89 -9.25
N ILE A 272 -9.33 -7.80 -9.88
CA ILE A 272 -7.96 -7.65 -10.40
C ILE A 272 -7.32 -6.41 -9.79
N THR A 273 -6.21 -6.59 -9.08
CA THR A 273 -5.43 -5.50 -8.50
C THR A 273 -3.92 -5.70 -8.68
N GLY A 274 -3.18 -4.65 -8.34
CA GLY A 274 -1.73 -4.54 -8.50
C GLY A 274 -1.33 -3.07 -8.61
N THR A 275 -0.03 -2.79 -8.59
CA THR A 275 0.44 -1.43 -8.96
C THR A 275 0.30 -1.23 -10.47
N ASN A 276 0.82 -2.17 -11.26
CA ASN A 276 0.82 -2.11 -12.72
C ASN A 276 0.07 -3.30 -13.36
N GLY A 277 -0.30 -3.18 -14.63
CA GLY A 277 -0.91 -4.28 -15.40
C GLY A 277 -2.42 -4.49 -15.23
N LYS A 278 -3.03 -3.91 -14.18
CA LYS A 278 -4.46 -4.03 -13.85
C LYS A 278 -5.39 -3.91 -15.06
N SER A 279 -5.28 -2.80 -15.80
CA SER A 279 -6.19 -2.52 -16.92
C SER A 279 -6.00 -3.50 -18.06
N THR A 280 -4.75 -3.80 -18.42
CA THR A 280 -4.43 -4.74 -19.48
C THR A 280 -4.96 -6.13 -19.14
N THR A 281 -4.72 -6.63 -17.92
CA THR A 281 -5.22 -7.93 -17.48
C THR A 281 -6.75 -7.98 -17.44
N THR A 282 -7.40 -6.90 -16.97
CA THR A 282 -8.87 -6.76 -16.92
C THR A 282 -9.47 -6.83 -18.32
N ALA A 283 -8.96 -6.01 -19.24
CA ALA A 283 -9.42 -5.99 -20.63
C ALA A 283 -9.11 -7.30 -21.37
N LEU A 284 -7.94 -7.89 -21.11
CA LEU A 284 -7.53 -9.16 -21.71
C LEU A 284 -8.45 -10.30 -21.26
N LEU A 285 -8.70 -10.43 -19.96
CA LEU A 285 -9.61 -11.47 -19.44
C LEU A 285 -11.03 -11.27 -19.98
N HIS A 286 -11.52 -10.03 -20.01
CA HIS A 286 -12.82 -9.72 -20.61
C HIS A 286 -12.86 -10.15 -22.09
N HIS A 287 -11.84 -9.83 -22.88
CA HIS A 287 -11.74 -10.22 -24.29
C HIS A 287 -11.74 -11.75 -24.46
N LEU A 288 -10.95 -12.48 -23.67
CA LEU A 288 -10.91 -13.95 -23.72
C LEU A 288 -12.29 -14.55 -23.44
N LEU A 289 -12.96 -14.08 -22.38
CA LEU A 289 -14.29 -14.58 -21.98
C LEU A 289 -15.37 -14.23 -23.01
N ALA A 290 -15.38 -12.99 -23.50
CA ALA A 290 -16.35 -12.53 -24.49
C ALA A 290 -16.19 -13.26 -25.83
N ARG A 291 -14.96 -13.49 -26.28
CA ARG A 291 -14.66 -14.27 -27.50
C ARG A 291 -15.09 -15.73 -27.38
N ALA A 292 -15.04 -16.30 -26.17
CA ALA A 292 -15.55 -17.63 -25.87
C ALA A 292 -17.08 -17.65 -25.63
N GLY A 293 -17.80 -16.56 -25.90
CA GLY A 293 -19.25 -16.48 -25.78
C GLY A 293 -19.76 -16.50 -24.33
N ARG A 294 -18.92 -16.22 -23.33
CA ARG A 294 -19.34 -16.11 -21.93
C ARG A 294 -20.10 -14.80 -21.70
N ALA A 295 -21.15 -14.86 -20.89
CA ALA A 295 -21.82 -13.66 -20.40
C ALA A 295 -20.91 -12.94 -19.41
N VAL A 296 -20.24 -11.88 -19.85
CA VAL A 296 -19.24 -11.17 -19.06
C VAL A 296 -19.49 -9.67 -19.07
N ALA A 297 -19.38 -9.03 -17.89
CA ALA A 297 -19.40 -7.58 -17.73
C ALA A 297 -18.08 -7.12 -17.11
N VAL A 298 -17.57 -5.97 -17.56
CA VAL A 298 -16.28 -5.41 -17.11
C VAL A 298 -16.48 -3.99 -16.58
N GLY A 299 -15.88 -3.67 -15.44
CA GLY A 299 -16.02 -2.34 -14.84
C GLY A 299 -15.14 -2.11 -13.61
N GLY A 300 -15.49 -1.12 -12.81
CA GLY A 300 -14.76 -0.73 -11.59
C GLY A 300 -13.84 0.45 -11.87
N ASN A 301 -12.55 0.31 -11.60
CA ASN A 301 -11.57 1.37 -11.85
C ASN A 301 -11.22 1.54 -13.35
N LEU A 302 -11.57 0.54 -14.18
CA LEU A 302 -11.51 0.60 -15.64
C LEU A 302 -12.92 0.48 -16.22
N GLY A 303 -13.23 1.30 -17.22
CA GLY A 303 -14.52 1.25 -17.89
C GLY A 303 -15.63 1.90 -17.06
N PRO A 304 -16.88 1.45 -17.17
CA PRO A 304 -17.98 2.00 -16.38
C PRO A 304 -17.81 1.71 -14.88
N ALA A 305 -18.40 2.57 -14.05
CA ALA A 305 -18.55 2.31 -12.62
C ALA A 305 -19.22 0.95 -12.41
N ALA A 306 -18.78 0.19 -11.41
CA ALA A 306 -19.27 -1.17 -11.17
C ALA A 306 -20.78 -1.20 -10.93
N ILE A 307 -21.34 -0.22 -10.22
CA ILE A 307 -22.80 -0.13 -10.00
C ILE A 307 -23.61 0.10 -11.29
N GLY A 308 -22.97 0.61 -12.35
CA GLY A 308 -23.60 0.80 -13.66
C GLY A 308 -23.65 -0.46 -14.52
N LEU A 309 -23.07 -1.58 -14.06
CA LEU A 309 -23.07 -2.83 -14.80
C LEU A 309 -24.45 -3.51 -14.76
N PRO A 310 -24.84 -4.22 -15.84
CA PRO A 310 -26.09 -4.97 -15.85
C PRO A 310 -26.04 -6.13 -14.85
N ILE A 311 -27.18 -6.46 -14.25
CA ILE A 311 -27.33 -7.66 -13.43
C ILE A 311 -27.32 -8.88 -14.36
N LEU A 312 -26.23 -9.63 -14.32
CA LEU A 312 -26.06 -10.90 -15.03
C LEU A 312 -26.77 -12.06 -14.33
N ASN A 313 -27.16 -13.06 -15.10
CA ASN A 313 -27.72 -14.33 -14.62
C ASN A 313 -26.66 -15.17 -13.87
N GLN A 314 -27.08 -16.30 -13.29
CA GLN A 314 -26.26 -17.17 -12.43
C GLN A 314 -24.92 -17.64 -13.03
N ASP A 315 -24.83 -17.78 -14.36
CA ASP A 315 -23.59 -18.18 -15.06
C ASP A 315 -22.72 -16.99 -15.50
N GLY A 316 -23.16 -15.76 -15.20
CA GLY A 316 -22.48 -14.53 -15.56
C GLY A 316 -21.17 -14.33 -14.82
N ILE A 317 -20.29 -13.51 -15.39
CA ILE A 317 -18.96 -13.21 -14.83
C ILE A 317 -18.77 -11.69 -14.82
N TYR A 318 -18.48 -11.13 -13.64
CA TYR A 318 -18.01 -9.77 -13.50
C TYR A 318 -16.49 -9.76 -13.41
N VAL A 319 -15.85 -8.96 -14.26
CA VAL A 319 -14.40 -8.72 -14.20
C VAL A 319 -14.19 -7.28 -13.74
N LEU A 320 -13.75 -7.11 -12.50
CA LEU A 320 -13.65 -5.81 -11.84
C LEU A 320 -12.19 -5.41 -11.65
N GLU A 321 -11.80 -4.28 -12.23
CA GLU A 321 -10.53 -3.64 -11.89
C GLU A 321 -10.66 -2.96 -10.52
N MET A 322 -9.81 -3.34 -9.57
CA MET A 322 -9.87 -2.86 -8.19
C MET A 322 -8.63 -2.04 -7.83
N SER A 323 -8.84 -0.78 -7.43
CA SER A 323 -7.80 0.04 -6.81
C SER A 323 -7.68 -0.26 -5.31
N SER A 324 -6.56 0.13 -4.66
CA SER A 324 -6.43 -0.01 -3.20
C SER A 324 -7.53 0.75 -2.45
N TYR A 325 -7.93 1.92 -2.96
CA TYR A 325 -9.02 2.74 -2.40
C TYR A 325 -10.37 2.01 -2.38
N MET A 326 -10.68 1.25 -3.44
CA MET A 326 -11.93 0.49 -3.52
C MET A 326 -11.91 -0.72 -2.59
N LEU A 327 -10.77 -1.40 -2.50
CA LEU A 327 -10.61 -2.63 -1.70
C LEU A 327 -10.76 -2.36 -0.19
N GLU A 328 -10.29 -1.22 0.32
CA GLU A 328 -10.51 -0.78 1.71
C GLU A 328 -12.00 -0.57 2.06
N ARG A 329 -12.86 -0.46 1.05
CA ARG A 329 -14.29 -0.11 1.18
C ARG A 329 -15.23 -1.27 0.85
N LEU A 330 -14.72 -2.51 0.94
CA LEU A 330 -15.51 -3.73 0.78
C LEU A 330 -16.04 -4.22 2.13
N ALA A 331 -17.27 -4.72 2.15
CA ALA A 331 -17.93 -5.23 3.36
C ALA A 331 -18.39 -6.69 3.23
N GLU A 332 -19.06 -7.05 2.14
CA GLU A 332 -19.59 -8.41 1.87
C GLU A 332 -19.06 -8.99 0.56
N LEU A 333 -18.57 -8.15 -0.35
CA LEU A 333 -18.13 -8.59 -1.67
C LEU A 333 -17.00 -9.62 -1.57
N ARG A 334 -17.31 -10.82 -2.06
CA ARG A 334 -16.39 -11.95 -2.20
C ARG A 334 -16.03 -12.13 -3.67
N PHE A 335 -14.73 -12.24 -3.95
CA PHE A 335 -14.24 -12.58 -5.27
C PHE A 335 -14.00 -14.09 -5.37
N ASP A 336 -14.69 -14.76 -6.29
CA ASP A 336 -14.43 -16.17 -6.61
C ASP A 336 -13.00 -16.34 -7.14
N LEU A 337 -12.49 -15.34 -7.87
CA LEU A 337 -11.11 -15.25 -8.33
C LEU A 337 -10.53 -13.88 -7.98
N GLY A 338 -9.48 -13.84 -7.18
CA GLY A 338 -8.70 -12.63 -6.88
C GLY A 338 -7.34 -12.68 -7.58
N LEU A 339 -7.02 -11.70 -8.41
CA LEU A 339 -5.74 -11.55 -9.10
C LEU A 339 -4.93 -10.42 -8.47
N MET A 340 -3.78 -10.73 -7.87
CA MET A 340 -2.80 -9.75 -7.39
C MET A 340 -1.55 -9.82 -8.26
N LEU A 341 -1.35 -8.83 -9.12
CA LEU A 341 -0.33 -8.89 -10.18
C LEU A 341 1.09 -8.58 -9.67
N ASN A 342 1.25 -7.45 -8.99
CA ASN A 342 2.53 -6.95 -8.50
C ASN A 342 2.33 -5.82 -7.49
N LEU A 343 3.36 -5.51 -6.71
CA LEU A 343 3.40 -4.38 -5.79
C LEU A 343 4.74 -3.63 -5.84
N THR A 344 4.70 -2.41 -6.38
CA THR A 344 5.79 -1.43 -6.34
C THR A 344 5.34 -0.15 -5.65
N PRO A 345 6.26 0.70 -5.14
CA PRO A 345 5.90 1.95 -4.45
C PRO A 345 4.96 2.83 -5.28
N ASP A 346 3.78 3.07 -4.74
CA ASP A 346 2.75 3.95 -5.29
C ASP A 346 1.79 4.34 -4.17
N HIS A 347 1.19 5.54 -4.25
CA HIS A 347 0.24 6.06 -3.25
C HIS A 347 0.71 5.97 -1.77
N ILE A 348 2.02 6.03 -1.52
CA ILE A 348 2.60 5.87 -0.17
C ILE A 348 2.21 7.03 0.76
N ASP A 349 2.01 8.22 0.19
CA ASP A 349 1.44 9.38 0.87
C ASP A 349 0.08 9.09 1.53
N ARG A 350 -0.75 8.23 0.90
CA ARG A 350 -2.08 7.83 1.40
C ARG A 350 -2.02 6.65 2.35
N HIS A 351 -1.15 5.67 2.07
CA HIS A 351 -1.08 4.39 2.78
C HIS A 351 -0.05 4.37 3.91
N GLY A 352 0.75 5.43 4.03
CA GLY A 352 1.79 5.61 5.05
C GLY A 352 3.10 4.93 4.68
N ASP A 353 3.04 3.64 4.35
CA ASP A 353 4.20 2.83 3.96
C ASP A 353 3.80 1.68 3.01
N MET A 354 4.80 0.95 2.51
CA MET A 354 4.57 -0.21 1.65
C MET A 354 3.72 -1.32 2.32
N PRO A 355 3.96 -1.70 3.60
CA PRO A 355 3.08 -2.60 4.32
C PRO A 355 1.61 -2.16 4.37
N GLY A 356 1.34 -0.88 4.60
CA GLY A 356 -0.01 -0.31 4.58
C GLY A 356 -0.66 -0.43 3.20
N TYR A 357 0.11 -0.14 2.14
CA TYR A 357 -0.37 -0.28 0.76
C TYR A 357 -0.64 -1.76 0.39
N ALA A 358 0.23 -2.67 0.83
CA ALA A 358 0.05 -4.10 0.66
C ALA A 358 -1.21 -4.60 1.39
N ALA A 359 -1.43 -4.15 2.62
CA ALA A 359 -2.61 -4.49 3.42
C ALA A 359 -3.91 -4.00 2.75
N ALA A 360 -3.90 -2.78 2.21
CA ALA A 360 -5.05 -2.25 1.46
C ALA A 360 -5.42 -3.13 0.27
N LYS A 361 -4.43 -3.65 -0.48
CA LYS A 361 -4.69 -4.58 -1.60
C LYS A 361 -5.04 -6.00 -1.15
N ALA A 362 -4.57 -6.42 0.02
CA ALA A 362 -4.87 -7.76 0.56
C ALA A 362 -6.37 -7.97 0.82
N HIS A 363 -7.15 -6.90 1.02
CA HIS A 363 -8.61 -6.93 1.13
C HIS A 363 -9.32 -7.61 -0.06
N LEU A 364 -8.64 -7.74 -1.21
CA LEU A 364 -9.08 -8.56 -2.34
C LEU A 364 -9.43 -10.01 -1.93
N PHE A 365 -8.73 -10.54 -0.92
CA PHE A 365 -8.79 -11.95 -0.55
C PHE A 365 -9.57 -12.23 0.74
N ASP A 366 -10.02 -11.19 1.46
CA ASP A 366 -10.52 -11.31 2.85
C ASP A 366 -11.68 -12.29 3.03
N ARG A 367 -12.53 -12.40 2.01
CA ARG A 367 -13.78 -13.18 2.06
C ARG A 367 -13.70 -14.47 1.26
N GLN A 368 -12.52 -14.82 0.78
CA GLN A 368 -12.33 -16.05 0.04
C GLN A 368 -12.32 -17.29 0.95
N GLY A 369 -12.79 -18.41 0.42
CA GLY A 369 -12.70 -19.73 1.04
C GLY A 369 -12.03 -20.76 0.12
N GLY A 370 -12.00 -22.02 0.54
CA GLY A 370 -11.28 -23.10 -0.18
C GLY A 370 -11.80 -23.42 -1.60
N GLY A 371 -12.98 -22.95 -1.97
CA GLY A 371 -13.51 -23.06 -3.33
C GLY A 371 -13.08 -21.93 -4.28
N ASP A 372 -12.42 -20.90 -3.76
CA ASP A 372 -11.99 -19.73 -4.53
C ASP A 372 -10.52 -19.84 -4.94
N LEU A 373 -10.11 -18.96 -5.85
CA LEU A 373 -8.73 -18.89 -6.32
C LEU A 373 -8.09 -17.54 -6.01
N ALA A 374 -6.84 -17.60 -5.55
CA ALA A 374 -5.95 -16.46 -5.41
C ALA A 374 -4.82 -16.60 -6.45
N ILE A 375 -4.93 -15.86 -7.54
CA ILE A 375 -3.92 -15.83 -8.61
C ILE A 375 -2.92 -14.72 -8.28
N ILE A 376 -1.65 -15.08 -8.05
CA ILE A 376 -0.67 -14.16 -7.45
C ILE A 376 0.62 -14.15 -8.25
N GLY A 377 1.04 -12.95 -8.67
CA GLY A 377 2.32 -12.73 -9.33
C GLY A 377 3.50 -12.93 -8.40
N MET A 378 4.51 -13.66 -8.87
CA MET A 378 5.68 -14.08 -8.09
C MET A 378 6.97 -13.35 -8.51
N ASP A 379 6.87 -12.34 -9.37
CA ASP A 379 8.02 -11.65 -9.97
C ASP A 379 8.56 -10.50 -9.09
N ASP A 380 7.97 -10.29 -7.91
CA ASP A 380 8.42 -9.29 -6.93
C ASP A 380 8.48 -9.85 -5.50
N GLU A 381 9.04 -9.06 -4.57
CA GLU A 381 9.23 -9.47 -3.17
C GLU A 381 7.92 -9.58 -2.36
N TRP A 382 6.81 -9.01 -2.85
CA TRP A 382 5.51 -8.97 -2.18
C TRP A 382 4.63 -10.13 -2.59
N GLY A 383 4.74 -10.61 -3.84
CA GLY A 383 4.03 -11.77 -4.37
C GLY A 383 4.00 -12.97 -3.42
N PRO A 384 5.16 -13.51 -3.01
CA PRO A 384 5.23 -14.60 -2.04
C PRO A 384 4.51 -14.29 -0.72
N ARG A 385 4.59 -13.05 -0.23
CA ARG A 385 3.91 -12.62 1.00
C ARG A 385 2.40 -12.58 0.83
N PHE A 386 1.91 -12.23 -0.37
CA PHE A 386 0.49 -12.33 -0.67
C PHE A 386 0.01 -13.77 -0.72
N ALA A 387 0.85 -14.73 -1.11
CA ALA A 387 0.46 -16.14 -1.20
C ALA A 387 0.34 -16.85 0.16
N GLU A 388 1.09 -16.39 1.16
CA GLU A 388 1.11 -17.01 2.49
C GLU A 388 -0.26 -17.00 3.18
N GLY A 389 -0.65 -18.14 3.74
CA GLY A 389 -1.79 -18.26 4.66
C GLY A 389 -3.18 -18.02 4.03
N ARG A 390 -3.30 -18.12 2.70
CA ARG A 390 -4.60 -17.95 2.01
C ARG A 390 -5.54 -19.12 2.26
N ALA A 391 -6.81 -18.78 2.48
CA ALA A 391 -7.90 -19.76 2.53
C ALA A 391 -8.27 -20.26 1.13
N ALA A 392 -8.14 -19.41 0.11
CA ALA A 392 -8.28 -19.77 -1.30
C ALA A 392 -7.12 -20.63 -1.79
N ARG A 393 -7.37 -21.39 -2.85
CA ARG A 393 -6.31 -22.07 -3.58
C ARG A 393 -5.42 -21.04 -4.26
N VAL A 394 -4.13 -21.04 -3.93
CA VAL A 394 -3.15 -20.16 -4.57
C VAL A 394 -2.74 -20.73 -5.94
N VAL A 395 -2.75 -19.88 -6.96
CA VAL A 395 -2.22 -20.17 -8.30
C VAL A 395 -1.11 -19.15 -8.58
N PRO A 396 0.17 -19.55 -8.53
CA PRO A 396 1.27 -18.64 -8.82
C PRO A 396 1.31 -18.28 -10.30
N ILE A 397 1.74 -17.06 -10.62
CA ILE A 397 2.01 -16.64 -12.00
C ILE A 397 3.36 -15.92 -12.12
N SER A 398 3.95 -15.98 -13.30
CA SER A 398 5.19 -15.27 -13.59
C SER A 398 5.34 -14.92 -15.07
N GLY A 399 5.92 -13.77 -15.36
CA GLY A 399 6.29 -13.35 -16.72
C GLY A 399 7.64 -13.88 -17.20
N HIS A 400 8.39 -14.63 -16.38
CA HIS A 400 9.75 -15.05 -16.76
C HIS A 400 10.31 -16.30 -16.05
N ALA A 401 9.71 -16.78 -14.97
CA ALA A 401 10.22 -17.89 -14.17
C ALA A 401 9.18 -19.02 -14.05
N PRO A 402 9.60 -20.29 -14.03
CA PRO A 402 8.70 -21.42 -13.79
C PRO A 402 7.89 -21.30 -12.49
N GLN A 403 6.58 -21.60 -12.57
CA GLN A 403 5.65 -21.55 -11.44
C GLN A 403 4.81 -22.83 -11.37
N PRO A 404 5.34 -23.92 -10.76
CA PRO A 404 4.59 -25.16 -10.60
C PRO A 404 3.23 -24.94 -9.93
N GLY A 405 2.19 -25.60 -10.44
CA GLY A 405 0.80 -25.40 -10.03
C GLY A 405 0.17 -24.09 -10.53
N GLY A 406 0.89 -23.36 -11.40
CA GLY A 406 0.58 -22.03 -11.88
C GLY A 406 0.68 -21.85 -13.39
N VAL A 407 0.77 -20.60 -13.84
CA VAL A 407 0.98 -20.24 -15.26
C VAL A 407 2.17 -19.31 -15.37
N TRP A 408 3.11 -19.63 -16.25
CA TRP A 408 4.31 -18.79 -16.45
C TRP A 408 4.69 -18.65 -17.91
N ALA A 409 5.56 -17.67 -18.18
CA ALA A 409 6.22 -17.54 -19.47
C ALA A 409 7.65 -18.12 -19.43
N GLU A 410 7.98 -18.90 -20.45
CA GLU A 410 9.37 -19.22 -20.81
C GLU A 410 9.72 -18.44 -22.08
N GLY A 411 10.42 -17.32 -21.89
CA GLY A 411 10.57 -16.32 -22.95
C GLY A 411 9.21 -15.72 -23.35
N ARG A 412 8.72 -16.10 -24.53
CA ARG A 412 7.43 -15.65 -25.10
C ARG A 412 6.33 -16.71 -25.07
N LEU A 413 6.68 -17.95 -24.71
CA LEU A 413 5.75 -19.07 -24.67
C LEU A 413 5.13 -19.20 -23.27
N LEU A 414 3.81 -18.99 -23.17
CA LEU A 414 3.04 -19.28 -21.97
C LEU A 414 2.81 -20.78 -21.81
N ARG A 415 2.91 -21.26 -20.57
CA ARG A 415 2.72 -22.67 -20.21
C ARG A 415 2.27 -22.84 -18.77
N ASP A 416 1.85 -24.06 -18.47
CA ASP A 416 1.63 -24.57 -17.12
C ASP A 416 2.23 -25.99 -17.00
N ASP A 417 1.92 -26.70 -15.92
CA ASP A 417 2.43 -28.06 -15.67
C ASP A 417 2.02 -29.09 -16.73
N GLN A 418 0.96 -28.83 -17.52
CA GLN A 418 0.54 -29.73 -18.59
C GLN A 418 1.21 -29.40 -19.94
N GLY A 419 2.03 -28.35 -19.99
CA GLY A 419 2.79 -27.95 -21.16
C GLY A 419 2.36 -26.62 -21.77
N PRO A 420 2.69 -26.37 -23.04
CA PRO A 420 2.47 -25.07 -23.69
C PRO A 420 0.98 -24.71 -23.80
N ILE A 421 0.68 -23.42 -23.67
CA ILE A 421 -0.67 -22.85 -23.79
C ILE A 421 -0.75 -21.96 -25.03
N ALA A 422 0.13 -20.94 -25.11
CA ALA A 422 0.08 -19.96 -26.18
C ALA A 422 1.43 -19.28 -26.39
N ASP A 423 1.77 -19.00 -27.65
CA ASP A 423 2.91 -18.19 -28.03
C ASP A 423 2.49 -16.72 -28.13
N LEU A 424 3.07 -15.87 -27.27
CA LEU A 424 2.74 -14.45 -27.22
C LEU A 424 3.38 -13.63 -28.33
N ASP A 425 4.26 -14.21 -29.17
CA ASP A 425 4.71 -13.52 -30.40
C ASP A 425 3.59 -13.39 -31.43
N ARG A 426 2.53 -14.21 -31.28
CA ARG A 426 1.28 -14.09 -32.05
C ARG A 426 0.32 -13.05 -31.46
N ALA A 427 0.61 -12.50 -30.28
CA ALA A 427 -0.20 -11.49 -29.60
C ALA A 427 0.46 -10.11 -29.71
N ALA A 428 0.28 -9.47 -30.87
CA ALA A 428 0.94 -8.22 -31.24
C ALA A 428 0.75 -7.05 -30.25
N ALA A 429 -0.34 -7.08 -29.47
CA ALA A 429 -0.69 -6.07 -28.48
C ALA A 429 -0.09 -6.32 -27.07
N LEU A 430 0.65 -7.42 -26.88
CA LEU A 430 1.21 -7.82 -25.59
C LEU A 430 2.76 -7.92 -25.64
N PRO A 431 3.49 -6.86 -26.04
CA PRO A 431 4.94 -6.89 -26.10
C PRO A 431 5.56 -6.85 -24.68
N GLY A 432 6.75 -7.44 -24.54
CA GLY A 432 7.54 -7.36 -23.31
C GLY A 432 7.15 -8.34 -22.19
N ALA A 433 8.02 -8.42 -21.17
CA ALA A 433 7.90 -9.36 -20.06
C ALA A 433 6.77 -9.01 -19.08
N HIS A 434 6.50 -7.73 -18.84
CA HIS A 434 5.37 -7.29 -18.00
C HIS A 434 4.03 -7.74 -18.58
N ASN A 435 3.89 -7.71 -19.91
CA ASN A 435 2.69 -8.23 -20.57
C ASN A 435 2.64 -9.76 -20.58
N ALA A 436 3.80 -10.45 -20.51
CA ALA A 436 3.81 -11.89 -20.30
C ALA A 436 3.22 -12.26 -18.93
N GLN A 437 3.53 -11.51 -17.86
CA GLN A 437 2.88 -11.67 -16.55
C GLN A 437 1.39 -11.37 -16.62
N ASN A 438 0.98 -10.25 -17.26
CA ASN A 438 -0.44 -9.91 -17.43
C ASN A 438 -1.21 -11.02 -18.17
N ALA A 439 -0.60 -11.58 -19.21
CA ALA A 439 -1.17 -12.68 -19.97
C ALA A 439 -1.24 -13.97 -19.12
N ALA A 440 -0.18 -14.32 -18.38
CA ALA A 440 -0.20 -15.44 -17.45
C ALA A 440 -1.34 -15.33 -16.43
N ALA A 441 -1.58 -14.12 -15.88
CA ALA A 441 -2.69 -13.84 -14.97
C ALA A 441 -4.06 -14.09 -15.62
N ALA A 442 -4.28 -13.51 -16.81
CA ALA A 442 -5.53 -13.65 -17.54
C ALA A 442 -5.78 -15.10 -17.99
N VAL A 443 -4.74 -15.81 -18.40
CA VAL A 443 -4.78 -17.23 -18.79
C VAL A 443 -5.13 -18.10 -17.59
N ALA A 444 -4.49 -17.90 -16.44
CA ALA A 444 -4.81 -18.63 -15.22
C ALA A 444 -6.28 -18.46 -14.83
N ALA A 445 -6.81 -17.23 -14.90
CA ALA A 445 -8.21 -16.95 -14.63
C ALA A 445 -9.14 -17.57 -15.69
N ALA A 446 -8.80 -17.48 -16.97
CA ALA A 446 -9.58 -18.06 -18.07
C ALA A 446 -9.68 -19.59 -17.96
N LEU A 447 -8.58 -20.27 -17.66
CA LEU A 447 -8.55 -21.72 -17.41
C LEU A 447 -9.44 -22.08 -16.22
N ALA A 448 -9.34 -21.35 -15.11
CA ALA A 448 -10.18 -21.57 -13.92
C ALA A 448 -11.68 -21.29 -14.18
N LEU A 449 -12.00 -20.43 -15.15
CA LEU A 449 -13.37 -20.16 -15.61
C LEU A 449 -13.86 -21.14 -16.68
N GLY A 450 -13.03 -22.12 -17.07
CA GLY A 450 -13.39 -23.23 -17.94
C GLY A 450 -13.21 -22.96 -19.43
N LEU A 451 -12.31 -22.05 -19.84
CA LEU A 451 -11.90 -21.91 -21.23
C LEU A 451 -10.85 -22.96 -21.60
N GLY A 452 -10.94 -23.51 -22.81
CA GLY A 452 -9.94 -24.41 -23.36
C GLY A 452 -8.69 -23.69 -23.86
N ARG A 453 -7.54 -24.39 -23.89
CA ARG A 453 -6.25 -23.83 -24.35
C ARG A 453 -6.32 -23.23 -25.76
N ALA A 454 -7.05 -23.87 -26.67
CA ALA A 454 -7.22 -23.39 -28.04
C ALA A 454 -8.00 -22.07 -28.10
N GLU A 455 -9.07 -21.93 -27.30
CA GLU A 455 -9.84 -20.69 -27.19
C GLU A 455 -8.99 -19.55 -26.63
N ILE A 456 -8.19 -19.86 -25.60
CA ILE A 456 -7.25 -18.92 -24.98
C ILE A 456 -6.20 -18.46 -25.99
N ALA A 457 -5.54 -19.38 -26.70
CA ALA A 457 -4.52 -19.03 -27.68
C ALA A 457 -5.07 -18.14 -28.82
N ALA A 458 -6.26 -18.47 -29.33
CA ALA A 458 -6.93 -17.65 -30.35
C ALA A 458 -7.38 -16.28 -29.79
N GLY A 459 -7.86 -16.25 -28.55
CA GLY A 459 -8.23 -15.03 -27.84
C GLY A 459 -7.04 -14.08 -27.64
N LEU A 460 -5.91 -14.60 -27.16
CA LEU A 460 -4.66 -13.84 -26.97
C LEU A 460 -4.17 -13.24 -28.30
N ALA A 461 -4.17 -14.03 -29.38
CA ALA A 461 -3.73 -13.57 -30.70
C ALA A 461 -4.64 -12.48 -31.29
N SER A 462 -5.92 -12.45 -30.92
CA SER A 462 -6.90 -11.47 -31.41
C SER A 462 -7.10 -10.28 -30.48
N PHE A 463 -6.38 -10.21 -29.35
CA PHE A 463 -6.52 -9.10 -28.41
C PHE A 463 -5.99 -7.80 -29.03
N PRO A 464 -6.82 -6.75 -29.18
CA PRO A 464 -6.41 -5.52 -29.86
C PRO A 464 -5.51 -4.61 -29.00
N GLY A 465 -5.35 -4.92 -27.72
CA GLY A 465 -4.70 -4.01 -26.76
C GLY A 465 -5.67 -3.03 -26.14
N LEU A 466 -5.12 -2.05 -25.42
CA LEU A 466 -5.87 -0.94 -24.85
C LEU A 466 -5.45 0.37 -25.52
N PRO A 467 -6.40 1.27 -25.83
CA PRO A 467 -6.07 2.61 -26.30
C PRO A 467 -5.07 3.28 -25.36
N HIS A 468 -4.08 3.97 -25.93
CA HIS A 468 -3.08 4.76 -25.20
C HIS A 468 -2.17 3.97 -24.22
N ARG A 469 -2.15 2.64 -24.28
CA ARG A 469 -1.27 1.76 -23.49
C ARG A 469 -0.47 0.86 -24.42
N GLN A 470 0.69 1.35 -24.85
CA GLN A 470 1.50 0.74 -25.92
C GLN A 470 0.66 0.35 -27.16
N GLU A 471 -0.33 1.16 -27.49
CA GLU A 471 -1.24 0.96 -28.62
C GLU A 471 -0.46 1.12 -29.92
N ARG A 472 -0.45 0.08 -30.76
CA ARG A 472 0.16 0.14 -32.10
C ARG A 472 -0.79 0.89 -33.03
N VAL A 473 -0.57 2.19 -33.21
CA VAL A 473 -1.43 3.08 -34.00
C VAL A 473 -1.36 2.74 -35.50
N GLY A 474 -0.20 2.32 -35.96
CA GLY A 474 0.01 1.95 -37.35
C GLY A 474 1.47 1.95 -37.74
N THR A 475 1.73 1.63 -39.00
CA THR A 475 3.06 1.70 -39.60
C THR A 475 3.03 2.70 -40.75
N ARG A 476 4.06 3.54 -40.85
CA ARG A 476 4.30 4.47 -41.96
C ARG A 476 5.74 4.33 -42.40
N ALA A 477 6.00 4.09 -43.69
CA ALA A 477 7.35 3.88 -44.22
C ALA A 477 8.18 2.85 -43.42
N GLY A 478 7.57 1.72 -43.05
CA GLY A 478 8.21 0.68 -42.24
C GLY A 478 8.45 1.05 -40.76
N ILE A 479 8.10 2.25 -40.32
CA ILE A 479 8.25 2.73 -38.94
C ILE A 479 6.95 2.49 -38.18
N LEU A 480 7.03 1.76 -37.07
CA LEU A 480 5.91 1.52 -36.16
C LEU A 480 5.66 2.75 -35.26
N PHE A 481 4.42 3.21 -35.18
CA PHE A 481 4.01 4.24 -34.23
C PHE A 481 3.27 3.63 -33.05
N VAL A 482 3.78 3.92 -31.85
CA VAL A 482 3.26 3.38 -30.59
C VAL A 482 2.76 4.50 -29.70
N ASN A 483 1.48 4.43 -29.33
CA ASN A 483 0.80 5.34 -28.44
C ASN A 483 0.75 4.78 -27.02
N ASP A 484 1.56 5.35 -26.15
CA ASP A 484 1.61 5.05 -24.71
C ASP A 484 1.34 6.34 -23.90
N SER A 485 0.41 7.18 -24.36
CA SER A 485 0.09 8.47 -23.74
C SER A 485 -0.31 8.35 -22.25
N LYS A 486 -0.78 7.19 -21.78
CA LYS A 486 -1.09 6.92 -20.37
C LYS A 486 0.15 6.95 -19.45
N ALA A 487 1.36 6.83 -19.99
CA ALA A 487 2.60 6.91 -19.22
C ALA A 487 2.89 8.33 -18.71
N THR A 488 2.24 8.69 -17.60
CA THR A 488 2.29 10.05 -17.03
C THR A 488 3.44 10.29 -16.02
N ASN A 489 4.37 9.33 -15.88
CA ASN A 489 5.59 9.42 -15.08
C ASN A 489 6.67 8.47 -15.63
N ALA A 490 7.91 8.62 -15.16
CA ALA A 490 9.04 7.78 -15.57
C ALA A 490 8.78 6.28 -15.37
N ASP A 491 8.29 5.88 -14.20
CA ASP A 491 8.02 4.46 -13.90
C ASP A 491 6.99 3.84 -14.85
N SER A 492 6.02 4.62 -15.32
CA SER A 492 5.02 4.17 -16.30
C SER A 492 5.57 4.13 -17.72
N ALA A 493 6.59 4.95 -18.04
CA ALA A 493 7.23 4.96 -19.35
C ALA A 493 8.29 3.87 -19.52
N ALA A 494 8.91 3.43 -18.40
CA ALA A 494 9.97 2.43 -18.42
C ALA A 494 9.57 1.11 -19.13
N PRO A 495 8.38 0.50 -18.88
CA PRO A 495 7.98 -0.72 -19.56
C PRO A 495 7.85 -0.54 -21.07
N ALA A 496 7.38 0.62 -21.55
CA ALA A 496 7.27 0.89 -22.98
C ALA A 496 8.66 1.02 -23.62
N LEU A 497 9.56 1.82 -23.04
CA LEU A 497 10.94 1.95 -23.52
C LEU A 497 11.70 0.61 -23.53
N ALA A 498 11.43 -0.28 -22.57
CA ALA A 498 12.05 -1.60 -22.50
C ALA A 498 11.48 -2.61 -23.52
N SER A 499 10.27 -2.38 -24.03
CA SER A 499 9.55 -3.32 -24.90
C SER A 499 10.01 -3.28 -26.36
N TYR A 500 10.66 -2.20 -26.77
CA TYR A 500 11.12 -1.99 -28.14
C TYR A 500 12.65 -2.00 -28.21
N GLY A 501 13.15 -2.18 -29.43
CA GLY A 501 14.58 -2.06 -29.74
C GLY A 501 15.02 -0.59 -29.70
N ARG A 502 15.65 -0.11 -30.77
CA ARG A 502 16.04 1.30 -30.90
C ARG A 502 14.83 2.15 -31.31
N VAL A 503 14.53 3.22 -30.57
CA VAL A 503 13.33 4.05 -30.76
C VAL A 503 13.64 5.54 -30.93
N VAL A 504 12.77 6.27 -31.64
CA VAL A 504 12.63 7.72 -31.46
C VAL A 504 11.54 7.98 -30.44
N TRP A 505 11.87 8.70 -29.37
CA TRP A 505 11.03 8.86 -28.20
C TRP A 505 10.39 10.25 -28.15
N ILE A 506 9.06 10.32 -28.16
CA ILE A 506 8.33 11.57 -27.90
C ILE A 506 8.03 11.65 -26.40
N ALA A 507 8.57 12.68 -25.73
CA ALA A 507 8.48 12.84 -24.28
C ALA A 507 8.16 14.27 -23.84
N GLY A 508 7.53 14.41 -22.68
CA GLY A 508 7.27 15.71 -22.05
C GLY A 508 5.79 16.05 -21.82
N GLY A 509 5.57 17.23 -21.27
CA GLY A 509 4.33 17.66 -20.62
C GLY A 509 4.60 18.31 -19.26
N VAL A 510 3.67 18.20 -18.31
CA VAL A 510 3.89 18.64 -16.92
C VAL A 510 4.76 17.61 -16.18
N PRO A 511 5.96 17.99 -15.68
CA PRO A 511 6.86 17.06 -15.00
C PRO A 511 6.34 16.65 -13.62
N LYS A 512 6.65 15.42 -13.21
CA LYS A 512 6.53 14.98 -11.81
C LYS A 512 7.89 15.02 -11.13
N GLN A 513 7.89 14.92 -9.80
CA GLN A 513 9.13 14.84 -9.02
C GLN A 513 10.03 13.71 -9.54
N GLY A 514 11.33 13.98 -9.64
CA GLY A 514 12.34 13.03 -10.13
C GLY A 514 12.58 13.06 -11.65
N GLY A 515 11.70 13.67 -12.44
CA GLY A 515 11.88 13.77 -13.90
C GLY A 515 12.04 12.41 -14.59
N ILE A 516 13.02 12.29 -15.50
CA ILE A 516 13.31 11.07 -16.26
C ILE A 516 14.63 10.40 -15.88
N GLU A 517 15.30 10.84 -14.81
CA GLU A 517 16.62 10.30 -14.44
C GLU A 517 16.59 8.80 -14.16
N ALA A 518 15.50 8.31 -13.56
CA ALA A 518 15.30 6.88 -13.28
C ALA A 518 15.28 6.01 -14.56
N LEU A 519 15.06 6.60 -15.73
CA LEU A 519 15.08 5.92 -17.03
C LEU A 519 16.49 5.80 -17.64
N ALA A 520 17.54 6.33 -16.98
CA ALA A 520 18.90 6.29 -17.50
C ALA A 520 19.38 4.90 -17.98
N PRO A 521 19.06 3.78 -17.30
CA PRO A 521 19.42 2.44 -17.80
C PRO A 521 18.79 2.08 -19.15
N LEU A 522 17.71 2.75 -19.56
CA LEU A 522 16.98 2.52 -20.82
C LEU A 522 17.36 3.52 -21.92
N PHE A 523 18.08 4.59 -21.58
CA PHE A 523 18.52 5.61 -22.54
C PHE A 523 19.32 5.09 -23.74
N PRO A 524 20.16 4.04 -23.63
CA PRO A 524 20.85 3.47 -24.80
C PRO A 524 19.92 2.97 -25.92
N ARG A 525 18.63 2.79 -25.64
CA ARG A 525 17.61 2.41 -26.62
C ARG A 525 17.05 3.59 -27.40
N ILE A 526 17.34 4.82 -26.98
CA ILE A 526 16.80 6.04 -27.57
C ILE A 526 17.77 6.51 -28.66
N ALA A 527 17.32 6.49 -29.91
CA ALA A 527 18.02 7.10 -31.03
C ALA A 527 18.03 8.62 -30.88
N ARG A 528 16.84 9.19 -30.72
CA ARG A 528 16.59 10.61 -30.48
C ARG A 528 15.35 10.80 -29.62
N ALA A 529 15.38 11.79 -28.74
CA ALA A 529 14.20 12.29 -28.05
C ALA A 529 13.64 13.53 -28.74
N VAL A 530 12.32 13.59 -28.91
CA VAL A 530 11.58 14.76 -29.41
C VAL A 530 10.69 15.24 -28.28
N LEU A 531 10.99 16.43 -27.76
CA LEU A 531 10.50 16.90 -26.49
C LEU A 531 9.40 17.95 -26.64
N ILE A 532 8.33 17.80 -25.85
CA ILE A 532 7.14 18.65 -25.86
C ILE A 532 6.82 19.16 -24.45
N GLY A 533 6.04 20.25 -24.38
CA GLY A 533 5.48 20.73 -23.12
C GLY A 533 6.49 21.34 -22.13
N GLN A 534 6.02 21.58 -20.90
CA GLN A 534 6.79 22.30 -19.87
C GLN A 534 8.09 21.61 -19.46
N ALA A 535 8.12 20.27 -19.50
CA ALA A 535 9.28 19.48 -19.11
C ALA A 535 10.42 19.46 -20.15
N ALA A 536 10.21 20.00 -21.36
CA ALA A 536 11.09 19.79 -22.49
C ALA A 536 12.55 20.22 -22.20
N GLU A 537 12.77 21.41 -21.65
CA GLU A 537 14.14 21.87 -21.33
C GLU A 537 14.81 21.03 -20.24
N ALA A 538 14.08 20.69 -19.19
CA ALA A 538 14.60 19.87 -18.10
C ALA A 538 14.97 18.45 -18.59
N PHE A 539 14.13 17.86 -19.44
CA PHE A 539 14.41 16.55 -20.04
C PHE A 539 15.58 16.60 -21.01
N ALA A 540 15.71 17.67 -21.81
CA ALA A 540 16.86 17.88 -22.69
C ALA A 540 18.16 17.93 -21.89
N ALA A 541 18.18 18.67 -20.77
CA ALA A 541 19.34 18.75 -19.89
C ALA A 541 19.71 17.38 -19.30
N THR A 542 18.72 16.59 -18.84
CA THR A 542 18.96 15.23 -18.36
C THR A 542 19.54 14.34 -19.47
N LEU A 543 18.93 14.32 -20.65
CA LEU A 543 19.35 13.51 -21.78
C LEU A 543 20.75 13.88 -22.27
N ALA A 544 21.09 15.17 -22.30
CA ALA A 544 22.40 15.67 -22.69
C ALA A 544 23.51 15.16 -21.76
N ARG A 545 23.27 15.07 -20.44
CA ARG A 545 24.25 14.49 -19.49
C ARG A 545 24.56 13.01 -19.78
N HIS A 546 23.63 12.31 -20.41
CA HIS A 546 23.77 10.90 -20.80
C HIS A 546 24.11 10.73 -22.30
N GLY A 547 24.39 11.82 -23.01
CA GLY A 547 24.79 11.78 -24.43
C GLY A 547 23.66 11.40 -25.39
N ILE A 548 22.39 11.55 -25.01
CA ILE A 548 21.25 11.24 -25.87
C ILE A 548 20.83 12.49 -26.67
N PRO A 549 20.73 12.41 -28.00
CA PRO A 549 20.26 13.52 -28.82
C PRO A 549 18.81 13.89 -28.47
N ALA A 550 18.55 15.17 -28.28
CA ALA A 550 17.21 15.69 -28.00
C ALA A 550 16.89 16.90 -28.89
N GLU A 551 15.64 17.00 -29.31
CA GLU A 551 15.08 18.11 -30.08
C GLU A 551 13.88 18.70 -29.34
N LEU A 552 13.82 20.03 -29.24
CA LEU A 552 12.70 20.74 -28.60
C LEU A 552 11.64 21.07 -29.66
N ALA A 553 10.64 20.21 -29.79
CA ALA A 553 9.53 20.42 -30.74
C ALA A 553 8.42 21.32 -30.16
N GLY A 554 8.33 21.42 -28.84
CA GLY A 554 7.35 22.25 -28.14
C GLY A 554 5.96 21.62 -28.10
N THR A 555 5.37 21.29 -29.25
CA THR A 555 4.01 20.71 -29.35
C THR A 555 4.00 19.33 -30.00
N LEU A 556 2.92 18.57 -29.78
CA LEU A 556 2.78 17.24 -30.38
C LEU A 556 2.65 17.30 -31.90
N GLU A 557 1.99 18.34 -32.43
CA GLU A 557 1.81 18.62 -33.85
C GLU A 557 3.14 18.80 -34.58
N ALA A 558 4.12 19.44 -33.92
CA ALA A 558 5.48 19.57 -34.42
C ALA A 558 6.31 18.30 -34.18
N ALA A 559 6.09 17.63 -33.05
CA ALA A 559 6.87 16.47 -32.65
C ALA A 559 6.65 15.24 -33.52
N VAL A 560 5.43 14.97 -33.99
CA VAL A 560 5.14 13.76 -34.78
C VAL A 560 5.88 13.76 -36.13
N PRO A 561 5.85 14.82 -36.95
CA PRO A 561 6.65 14.91 -38.17
C PRO A 561 8.16 14.88 -37.90
N ALA A 562 8.64 15.59 -36.86
CA ALA A 562 10.06 15.59 -36.49
C ALA A 562 10.54 14.19 -36.08
N ALA A 563 9.74 13.47 -35.28
CA ALA A 563 10.04 12.11 -34.87
C ALA A 563 10.04 11.13 -36.05
N PHE A 564 9.11 11.29 -37.00
CA PHE A 564 9.10 10.49 -38.23
C PHE A 564 10.35 10.71 -39.09
N ALA A 565 10.75 11.97 -39.28
CA ALA A 565 11.98 12.32 -40.01
C ALA A 565 13.23 11.76 -39.31
N ALA A 566 13.33 11.91 -37.99
CA ALA A 566 14.42 11.36 -37.19
C ALA A 566 14.48 9.84 -37.26
N ALA A 567 13.34 9.16 -37.22
CA ALA A 567 13.29 7.70 -37.30
C ALA A 567 13.82 7.18 -38.64
N ARG A 568 13.53 7.88 -39.74
CA ARG A 568 14.09 7.58 -41.07
C ARG A 568 15.60 7.84 -41.12
N ALA A 569 16.05 8.99 -40.60
CA ALA A 569 17.46 9.39 -40.64
C ALA A 569 18.36 8.47 -39.79
N GLU A 570 17.84 8.00 -38.65
CA GLU A 570 18.61 7.22 -37.68
C GLU A 570 18.35 5.71 -37.77
N GLY A 571 17.53 5.27 -38.74
CA GLY A 571 17.19 3.86 -38.93
C GLY A 571 16.43 3.23 -37.75
N ALA A 572 15.65 4.04 -37.02
CA ALA A 572 14.86 3.55 -35.90
C ALA A 572 13.51 3.00 -36.40
N GLY A 573 13.25 1.72 -36.15
CA GLY A 573 12.01 1.06 -36.59
C GLY A 573 10.75 1.45 -35.80
N THR A 574 10.86 2.34 -34.81
CA THR A 574 9.73 2.69 -33.93
C THR A 574 9.79 4.14 -33.46
N VAL A 575 8.65 4.83 -33.56
CA VAL A 575 8.36 6.10 -32.88
C VAL A 575 7.44 5.80 -31.70
N LEU A 576 7.90 6.14 -30.49
CA LEU A 576 7.20 5.86 -29.24
C LEU A 576 6.75 7.17 -28.57
N LEU A 577 5.44 7.39 -28.46
CA LEU A 577 4.90 8.38 -27.55
C LEU A 577 4.74 7.73 -26.17
N SER A 578 5.68 7.97 -25.25
CA SER A 578 5.58 7.55 -23.85
C SER A 578 6.06 8.68 -22.95
N PRO A 579 5.17 9.64 -22.61
CA PRO A 579 5.58 11.02 -22.33
C PRO A 579 6.32 11.23 -21.00
N ALA A 580 6.25 10.26 -20.08
CA ALA A 580 6.76 10.38 -18.70
C ALA A 580 6.23 11.60 -17.92
N CYS A 581 5.15 12.22 -18.39
CA CYS A 581 4.59 13.48 -17.89
C CYS A 581 3.06 13.48 -17.97
N ALA A 582 2.44 14.24 -17.06
CA ALA A 582 1.03 14.57 -17.19
C ALA A 582 0.80 15.49 -18.41
N SER A 583 -0.41 15.53 -18.94
CA SER A 583 -0.73 16.19 -20.23
C SER A 583 -1.34 17.60 -20.10
N PHE A 584 -1.58 18.07 -18.87
CA PHE A 584 -2.46 19.21 -18.59
C PHE A 584 -1.93 20.58 -19.05
N ASP A 585 -0.68 20.64 -19.50
CA ASP A 585 -0.10 21.85 -20.08
C ASP A 585 -0.55 22.09 -21.53
N GLN A 586 -0.95 21.04 -22.25
CA GLN A 586 -1.33 21.12 -23.67
C GLN A 586 -2.66 20.43 -23.99
N PHE A 587 -3.17 19.55 -23.12
CA PHE A 587 -4.35 18.73 -23.36
C PHE A 587 -5.23 18.62 -22.11
N SER A 588 -6.53 18.39 -22.31
CA SER A 588 -7.49 18.16 -21.21
C SER A 588 -7.27 16.84 -20.46
N GLY A 589 -6.54 15.89 -21.06
CA GLY A 589 -6.26 14.57 -20.50
C GLY A 589 -5.30 13.78 -21.37
N PHE A 590 -4.84 12.63 -20.87
CA PHE A 590 -3.90 11.79 -21.64
C PHE A 590 -4.61 11.13 -22.83
N GLU A 591 -5.93 10.91 -22.74
CA GLU A 591 -6.78 10.44 -23.83
C GLU A 591 -6.72 11.43 -24.99
N ALA A 592 -6.98 12.72 -24.73
CA ALA A 592 -6.93 13.77 -25.74
C ALA A 592 -5.54 13.86 -26.42
N ARG A 593 -4.45 13.75 -25.64
CA ARG A 593 -3.08 13.68 -26.19
C ARG A 593 -2.87 12.44 -27.05
N GLY A 594 -3.36 11.29 -26.61
CA GLY A 594 -3.22 10.02 -27.30
C GLY A 594 -4.05 9.95 -28.59
N ASP A 595 -5.23 10.55 -28.60
CA ASP A 595 -6.08 10.68 -29.79
C ASP A 595 -5.48 11.68 -30.79
N ALA A 596 -4.94 12.80 -30.31
CA ALA A 596 -4.19 13.74 -31.15
C ALA A 596 -2.99 13.06 -31.82
N PHE A 597 -2.22 12.25 -31.09
CA PHE A 597 -1.15 11.44 -31.67
C PHE A 597 -1.67 10.49 -32.75
N ARG A 598 -2.79 9.80 -32.51
CA ARG A 598 -3.39 8.89 -33.48
C ARG A 598 -3.77 9.63 -34.78
N ALA A 599 -4.40 10.80 -34.65
CA ALA A 599 -4.78 11.63 -35.78
C ALA A 599 -3.57 12.16 -36.56
N LEU A 600 -2.53 12.63 -35.86
CA LEU A 600 -1.30 13.13 -36.47
C LEU A 600 -0.55 12.04 -37.24
N VAL A 601 -0.46 10.83 -36.67
CA VAL A 601 0.13 9.68 -37.36
C VAL A 601 -0.67 9.27 -38.58
N ALA A 602 -2.00 9.30 -38.50
CA ALA A 602 -2.87 9.01 -39.63
C ALA A 602 -2.67 9.99 -40.79
N ALA A 603 -2.35 11.25 -40.49
CA ALA A 603 -2.08 12.32 -41.45
C ALA A 603 -0.66 12.30 -42.05
N LEU A 604 0.25 11.46 -41.54
CA LEU A 604 1.56 11.28 -42.15
C LEU A 604 1.43 10.62 -43.54
N PRO A 605 2.29 10.99 -44.50
CA PRO A 605 2.27 10.40 -45.83
C PRO A 605 2.41 8.87 -45.76
N GLU A 606 1.57 8.17 -46.53
CA GLU A 606 1.82 6.77 -46.87
C GLU A 606 2.88 6.73 -47.97
N ASP A 607 3.82 5.78 -47.88
CA ASP A 607 4.72 5.53 -49.00
C ASP A 607 3.87 4.99 -50.17
N ALA A 608 4.07 5.57 -51.36
CA ALA A 608 3.45 5.13 -52.61
C ALA A 608 4.05 3.81 -53.13
#